data_AF-K1T7B9-F1
#
_entry.id   AF-K1T7B9-F1
#
_cell.length_a   1.000
_cell.length_b   1.000
_cell.length_c   1.000
_cell.angle_alpha   90.00
_cell.angle_beta   90.00
_cell.angle_gamma   90.00
#
_symmetry.space_group_name_H-M   'P 1'
#
loop_
_entity.id
_entity.type
_entity.pdbx_description
1 polymer ?
#
loop_
_entity_poly.entity_id
_entity_poly.type
_entity_poly.pdbx_seq_one_letter_code
_entity_poly.pdbx_strand_id
1 'polypeptide(L)'
;ELKRPVGKLGVFAAKTAGETGTLQVTGLTLLKEGPRYMNYLMPQDEATLKEIGARDVDISLPVTDDEVTAELAADASPEERKDPANYTPVLGAPHYLFENPWGSTSWKTPGDAGGNILRIDYAFDGAARSGLVYLPAIERNTYYTVCCRMNNSGKISVEYTVADWDDTDPWDDIEFNYPTYTNPVEPLEGHAMAD
;
A
#
# COMPACT_ATOMS: atom_id res chain seq x y z
N GLU A 1 -3.27 23.10 -6.83
CA GLU A 1 -3.84 21.76 -6.65
C GLU A 1 -3.23 21.15 -5.39
N LEU A 2 -4.04 20.59 -4.49
CA LEU A 2 -3.56 19.93 -3.27
C LEU A 2 -3.23 18.48 -3.60
N LYS A 3 -2.12 17.98 -3.07
CA LYS A 3 -1.67 16.59 -3.25
C LYS A 3 -1.64 15.87 -1.91
N ARG A 4 -2.05 14.60 -1.90
CA ARG A 4 -1.92 13.75 -0.72
C ARG A 4 -0.45 13.55 -0.39
N PRO A 5 -0.01 13.65 0.88
CA PRO A 5 1.40 13.47 1.26
C PRO A 5 1.78 11.98 1.39
N VAL A 6 1.17 11.10 0.60
CA VAL A 6 1.33 9.64 0.72
C VAL A 6 1.15 8.98 -0.63
N GLY A 7 1.76 7.81 -0.81
CA GLY A 7 1.39 6.84 -1.84
C GLY A 7 0.35 5.86 -1.31
N LYS A 8 -0.49 5.30 -2.18
CA LYS A 8 -1.42 4.21 -1.89
C LYS A 8 -0.85 2.89 -2.38
N LEU A 9 -0.98 1.83 -1.60
CA LEU A 9 -0.57 0.47 -1.97
C LEU A 9 -1.80 -0.41 -2.19
N GLY A 10 -1.81 -1.15 -3.30
CA GLY A 10 -2.72 -2.25 -3.56
C GLY A 10 -1.92 -3.53 -3.85
N VAL A 11 -2.37 -4.66 -3.33
CA VAL A 11 -1.73 -5.96 -3.57
C VAL A 11 -2.76 -6.93 -4.13
N PHE A 12 -2.39 -7.58 -5.23
CA PHE A 12 -3.25 -8.45 -6.01
C PHE A 12 -2.53 -9.76 -6.33
N ALA A 13 -3.27 -10.85 -6.43
CA ALA A 13 -2.73 -12.17 -6.72
C ALA A 13 -3.55 -12.91 -7.78
N ALA A 14 -2.88 -13.71 -8.59
CA ALA A 14 -3.50 -14.64 -9.52
C ALA A 14 -2.68 -15.94 -9.56
N LYS A 15 -3.36 -17.05 -9.79
CA LYS A 15 -2.71 -18.33 -10.13
C LYS A 15 -2.21 -18.28 -11.56
N THR A 16 -1.17 -19.05 -11.86
CA THR A 16 -0.81 -19.33 -13.25
C THR A 16 -1.89 -20.23 -13.85
N ALA A 17 -2.43 -19.87 -15.02
CA ALA A 17 -3.50 -20.62 -15.65
C ALA A 17 -3.15 -22.12 -15.80
N GLY A 18 -4.09 -22.99 -15.43
CA GLY A 18 -3.89 -24.45 -15.43
C GLY A 18 -3.36 -25.04 -14.12
N GLU A 19 -3.04 -24.22 -13.11
CA GLU A 19 -2.78 -24.69 -11.75
C GLU A 19 -4.09 -25.13 -11.07
N THR A 20 -4.13 -26.36 -10.57
CA THR A 20 -5.33 -26.95 -9.94
C THR A 20 -5.37 -26.80 -8.42
N GLY A 21 -4.25 -26.40 -7.81
CA GLY A 21 -4.16 -26.20 -6.36
C GLY A 21 -4.86 -24.92 -5.89
N THR A 22 -5.31 -24.95 -4.64
CA THR A 22 -5.88 -23.79 -3.94
C THR A 22 -4.76 -22.85 -3.53
N LEU A 23 -4.83 -21.59 -3.96
CA LEU A 23 -3.90 -20.53 -3.57
C LEU A 23 -4.57 -19.59 -2.57
N GLN A 24 -3.92 -19.34 -1.44
CA GLN A 24 -4.34 -18.35 -0.47
C GLN A 24 -3.16 -17.45 -0.10
N VAL A 25 -3.36 -16.14 -0.04
CA VAL A 25 -2.39 -15.21 0.54
C VAL A 25 -2.66 -15.16 2.05
N THR A 26 -1.67 -15.57 2.84
CA THR A 26 -1.80 -15.75 4.29
C THR A 26 -1.17 -14.62 5.08
N GLY A 27 -0.34 -13.79 4.43
CA GLY A 27 0.30 -12.66 5.09
C GLY A 27 0.90 -11.66 4.12
N LEU A 28 0.80 -10.40 4.47
CA LEU A 28 1.47 -9.29 3.81
C LEU A 28 2.21 -8.49 4.87
N THR A 29 3.50 -8.24 4.68
CA THR A 29 4.33 -7.53 5.66
C THR A 29 5.28 -6.58 4.97
N LEU A 30 5.24 -5.30 5.33
CA LEU A 30 6.31 -4.37 4.97
C LEU A 30 7.43 -4.51 6.00
N LEU A 31 8.63 -4.85 5.52
CA LEU A 31 9.78 -5.04 6.39
C LEU A 31 10.31 -3.70 6.89
N LYS A 32 10.68 -3.64 8.16
CA LYS A 32 11.04 -2.41 8.89
C LYS A 32 12.08 -1.52 8.21
N GLU A 33 12.96 -2.08 7.40
CA GLU A 33 14.04 -1.37 6.71
C GLU A 33 13.51 -0.28 5.76
N GLY A 34 12.29 -0.44 5.26
CA GLY A 34 11.70 0.35 4.20
C GLY A 34 10.77 1.48 4.63
N PRO A 35 9.69 1.21 5.39
CA PRO A 35 8.72 2.22 5.77
C PRO A 35 9.37 3.34 6.57
N ARG A 36 9.03 4.57 6.24
CA ARG A 36 9.46 5.75 7.01
C ARG A 36 8.59 5.92 8.25
N TYR A 37 9.14 6.48 9.33
CA TYR A 37 8.36 6.68 10.56
C TYR A 37 7.49 7.96 10.54
N MET A 38 7.79 8.91 9.66
CA MET A 38 7.04 10.15 9.47
C MET A 38 7.09 10.60 8.01
N ASN A 39 6.28 11.60 7.65
CA ASN A 39 6.40 12.32 6.40
C ASN A 39 6.11 13.82 6.59
N TYR A 40 6.52 14.62 5.62
CA TYR A 40 6.19 16.03 5.53
C TYR A 40 4.84 16.24 4.83
N LEU A 41 4.02 17.13 5.41
CA LEU A 41 2.76 17.53 4.79
C LEU A 41 3.00 18.25 3.45
N MET A 42 4.00 19.13 3.41
CA MET A 42 4.36 19.89 2.21
C MET A 42 5.46 19.18 1.41
N PRO A 43 5.53 19.38 0.08
CA PRO A 43 6.60 18.83 -0.75
C PRO A 43 7.99 19.20 -0.23
N GLN A 44 8.89 18.23 -0.23
CA GLN A 44 10.30 18.40 0.11
C GLN A 44 11.18 17.86 -1.02
N ASP A 45 12.45 18.24 -1.02
CA ASP A 45 13.42 17.65 -1.93
C ASP A 45 13.88 16.27 -1.47
N GLU A 46 14.53 15.55 -2.38
CA GLU A 46 15.01 14.19 -2.15
C GLU A 46 16.01 14.11 -0.97
N ALA A 47 16.87 15.12 -0.82
CA ALA A 47 17.87 15.15 0.24
C ALA A 47 17.21 15.20 1.62
N THR A 48 16.23 16.07 1.79
CA THR A 48 15.45 16.19 3.03
C THR A 48 14.66 14.90 3.33
N LEU A 49 14.05 14.30 2.31
CA LEU A 49 13.32 13.03 2.49
C LEU A 49 14.25 11.88 2.89
N LYS A 50 15.50 11.87 2.41
CA LYS A 50 16.52 10.88 2.79
C LYS A 50 17.05 11.02 4.22
N GLU A 51 16.73 12.12 4.92
CA GLU A 51 17.05 12.24 6.35
C GLU A 51 16.02 11.51 7.22
N ILE A 52 14.85 11.15 6.67
CA ILE A 52 13.81 10.45 7.41
C ILE A 52 14.23 8.99 7.63
N GLY A 53 14.42 8.64 8.90
CA GLY A 53 14.73 7.28 9.33
C GLY A 53 13.63 6.25 8.99
N ALA A 54 14.03 4.99 9.00
CA ALA A 54 13.12 3.87 8.86
C ALA A 54 12.34 3.65 10.16
N ARG A 55 11.25 2.88 10.11
CA ARG A 55 10.64 2.31 11.30
C ARG A 55 11.55 1.23 11.89
N ASP A 56 11.35 0.94 13.18
CA ASP A 56 12.08 -0.11 13.91
C ASP A 56 11.32 -1.45 13.96
N VAL A 57 10.09 -1.47 13.45
CA VAL A 57 9.19 -2.63 13.46
C VAL A 57 8.60 -2.90 12.08
N ASP A 58 8.41 -4.18 11.78
CA ASP A 58 7.68 -4.63 10.59
C ASP A 58 6.21 -4.19 10.69
N ILE A 59 5.59 -3.91 9.54
CA ILE A 59 4.17 -3.56 9.45
C ILE A 59 3.41 -4.72 8.82
N SER A 60 2.62 -5.43 9.63
CA SER A 60 1.67 -6.41 9.10
C SER A 60 0.50 -5.69 8.44
N LEU A 61 0.20 -6.07 7.20
CA LEU A 61 -0.94 -5.57 6.45
C LEU A 61 -2.08 -6.58 6.53
N PRO A 62 -3.34 -6.12 6.61
CA PRO A 62 -4.48 -7.02 6.60
C PRO A 62 -4.56 -7.75 5.26
N VAL A 63 -4.80 -9.06 5.31
CA VAL A 63 -5.07 -9.89 4.12
C VAL A 63 -6.55 -10.22 4.04
N THR A 64 -7.05 -10.46 2.84
CA THR A 64 -8.35 -11.12 2.68
C THR A 64 -8.18 -12.59 3.03
N ASP A 65 -9.15 -13.17 3.75
CA ASP A 65 -9.12 -14.60 4.09
C ASP A 65 -9.55 -15.51 2.93
N ASP A 66 -9.88 -14.92 1.78
CA ASP A 66 -10.46 -15.60 0.62
C ASP A 66 -9.41 -16.33 -0.24
N GLU A 67 -9.87 -17.36 -0.95
CA GLU A 67 -9.08 -18.02 -1.99
C GLU A 67 -8.80 -17.06 -3.17
N VAL A 68 -7.60 -17.14 -3.72
CA VAL A 68 -7.26 -16.46 -4.98
C VAL A 68 -7.91 -17.21 -6.15
N THR A 69 -8.92 -16.57 -6.73
CA THR A 69 -9.73 -17.14 -7.82
C THR A 69 -9.29 -16.71 -9.22
N ALA A 70 -8.55 -15.61 -9.34
CA ALA A 70 -8.06 -15.14 -10.62
C ALA A 70 -6.97 -16.07 -11.18
N GLU A 71 -6.98 -16.24 -12.50
CA GLU A 71 -5.97 -16.98 -13.24
C GLU A 71 -5.38 -16.11 -14.34
N LEU A 72 -4.06 -16.14 -14.47
CA LEU A 72 -3.33 -15.41 -15.49
C LEU A 72 -2.41 -16.35 -16.27
N ALA A 73 -2.47 -16.24 -17.61
CA ALA A 73 -1.68 -17.07 -18.50
C ALA A 73 -0.16 -16.87 -18.29
N ALA A 74 0.63 -17.93 -18.53
CA ALA A 74 2.08 -17.89 -18.38
C ALA A 74 2.75 -16.90 -19.38
N ASP A 75 2.14 -16.77 -20.55
CA ASP A 75 2.53 -15.93 -21.68
C ASP A 75 1.73 -14.63 -21.80
N ALA A 76 1.00 -14.25 -20.74
CA ALA A 76 0.27 -12.98 -20.68
C ALA A 76 1.18 -11.78 -21.03
N SER A 77 0.61 -10.86 -21.81
CA SER A 77 1.27 -9.66 -22.29
C SER A 77 1.71 -8.75 -21.13
N PRO A 78 2.69 -7.85 -21.35
CA PRO A 78 3.07 -6.85 -20.35
C PRO A 78 1.88 -6.01 -19.83
N GLU A 79 0.93 -5.68 -20.69
CA GLU A 79 -0.26 -4.91 -20.37
C GLU A 79 -1.19 -5.70 -19.44
N GLU A 80 -1.49 -6.95 -19.78
CA GLU A 80 -2.33 -7.83 -18.94
C GLU A 80 -1.70 -8.08 -17.57
N ARG A 81 -0.37 -8.23 -17.50
CA ARG A 81 0.34 -8.44 -16.24
C ARG A 81 0.30 -7.22 -15.33
N LYS A 82 0.17 -6.02 -15.89
CA LYS A 82 0.15 -4.74 -15.17
C LYS A 82 -1.25 -4.32 -14.73
N ASP A 83 -2.28 -4.86 -15.37
CA ASP A 83 -3.68 -4.53 -15.08
C ASP A 83 -4.17 -5.29 -13.84
N PRO A 84 -4.44 -4.60 -12.71
CA PRO A 84 -4.94 -5.23 -11.49
C PRO A 84 -6.31 -5.89 -11.66
N ALA A 85 -7.11 -5.52 -12.67
CA ALA A 85 -8.40 -6.15 -12.93
C ALA A 85 -8.31 -7.64 -13.31
N ASN A 86 -7.14 -8.09 -13.76
CA ASN A 86 -6.88 -9.50 -14.08
C ASN A 86 -6.50 -10.34 -12.85
N TYR A 87 -6.55 -9.77 -11.64
CA TYR A 87 -6.09 -10.40 -10.42
C TYR A 87 -7.13 -10.30 -9.30
N THR A 88 -7.06 -11.19 -8.32
CA THR A 88 -7.86 -11.11 -7.09
C THR A 88 -7.21 -10.10 -6.13
N PRO A 89 -7.94 -9.11 -5.59
CA PRO A 89 -7.41 -8.25 -4.53
C PRO A 89 -7.19 -9.06 -3.25
N VAL A 90 -6.00 -8.93 -2.65
CA VAL A 90 -5.62 -9.69 -1.44
C VAL A 90 -5.29 -8.82 -0.24
N LEU A 91 -5.24 -7.50 -0.43
CA LEU A 91 -5.08 -6.54 0.65
C LEU A 91 -6.45 -6.21 1.25
N GLY A 92 -6.67 -6.59 2.52
CA GLY A 92 -7.98 -6.51 3.18
C GLY A 92 -8.44 -5.09 3.54
N ALA A 93 -7.54 -4.11 3.55
CA ALA A 93 -7.87 -2.70 3.74
C ALA A 93 -6.83 -1.80 3.05
N PRO A 94 -7.20 -0.58 2.62
CA PRO A 94 -6.24 0.35 2.02
C PRO A 94 -5.03 0.59 2.92
N HIS A 95 -3.83 0.57 2.33
CA HIS A 95 -2.59 0.92 3.01
C HIS A 95 -1.89 2.10 2.34
N TYR A 96 -1.31 2.98 3.16
CA TYR A 96 -0.67 4.20 2.71
C TYR A 96 0.80 4.22 3.11
N LEU A 97 1.66 4.52 2.14
CA LEU A 97 3.09 4.59 2.30
C LEU A 97 3.51 6.06 2.35
N PHE A 98 4.38 6.39 3.30
CA PHE A 98 5.07 7.69 3.28
C PHE A 98 6.06 7.75 2.12
N GLU A 99 6.33 8.96 1.65
CA GLU A 99 7.34 9.19 0.63
C GLU A 99 8.67 8.58 1.04
N ASN A 100 9.28 7.88 0.09
CA ASN A 100 10.53 7.19 0.30
C ASN A 100 11.36 7.27 -0.99
N PRO A 101 12.43 8.08 -1.01
CA PRO A 101 13.31 8.19 -2.18
C PRO A 101 14.10 6.93 -2.50
N TRP A 102 14.29 6.04 -1.53
CA TRP A 102 14.99 4.78 -1.73
C TRP A 102 14.04 3.75 -2.35
N GLY A 103 14.54 2.99 -3.33
CA GLY A 103 13.72 1.97 -3.96
C GLY A 103 14.52 1.04 -4.85
N SER A 104 13.79 0.21 -5.59
CA SER A 104 14.37 -0.67 -6.60
C SER A 104 13.81 -0.35 -7.99
N THR A 105 14.64 -0.56 -9.00
CA THR A 105 14.23 -0.56 -10.41
C THR A 105 13.64 -1.90 -10.85
N SER A 106 13.68 -2.91 -9.98
CA SER A 106 13.14 -4.25 -10.28
C SER A 106 12.60 -4.93 -9.03
N TRP A 107 11.41 -5.49 -9.13
CA TRP A 107 10.74 -6.18 -8.02
C TRP A 107 11.52 -7.35 -7.41
N LYS A 108 12.43 -7.98 -8.18
CA LYS A 108 13.16 -9.20 -7.78
C LYS A 108 14.58 -8.95 -7.28
N THR A 109 15.08 -7.74 -7.44
CA THR A 109 16.47 -7.39 -7.10
C THR A 109 16.44 -6.38 -5.96
N PRO A 110 17.24 -6.58 -4.90
CA PRO A 110 17.44 -5.55 -3.87
C PRO A 110 17.79 -4.21 -4.51
N GLY A 111 17.12 -3.16 -4.08
CA GLY A 111 17.38 -1.79 -4.48
C GLY A 111 18.30 -1.08 -3.49
N ASP A 112 18.06 0.22 -3.32
CA ASP A 112 18.77 1.04 -2.36
C ASP A 112 18.55 0.58 -0.91
N ALA A 113 19.57 0.78 -0.07
CA ALA A 113 19.43 0.62 1.36
C ALA A 113 18.39 1.61 1.90
N GLY A 114 17.29 1.10 2.46
CA GLY A 114 16.15 1.91 2.93
C GLY A 114 14.91 1.85 2.04
N GLY A 115 14.96 1.15 0.91
CA GLY A 115 13.79 0.95 0.04
C GLY A 115 12.72 0.08 0.67
N ASN A 116 11.45 0.28 0.27
CA ASN A 116 10.35 -0.54 0.76
C ASN A 116 10.44 -1.99 0.25
N ILE A 117 10.30 -2.95 1.17
CA ILE A 117 10.29 -4.38 0.87
C ILE A 117 8.98 -4.97 1.38
N LEU A 118 8.19 -5.54 0.47
CA LEU A 118 6.97 -6.27 0.79
C LEU A 118 7.28 -7.77 0.82
N ARG A 119 7.11 -8.41 1.96
CA ARG A 119 7.03 -9.87 2.08
C ARG A 119 5.59 -10.31 1.84
N ILE A 120 5.43 -11.31 0.99
CA ILE A 120 4.16 -11.96 0.69
C ILE A 120 4.28 -13.41 1.14
N ASP A 121 3.49 -13.77 2.15
CA ASP A 121 3.33 -15.12 2.66
C ASP A 121 2.06 -15.72 2.05
N TYR A 122 2.17 -16.91 1.48
CA TYR A 122 1.08 -17.57 0.77
C TYR A 122 1.15 -19.09 0.92
N ALA A 123 0.03 -19.77 0.68
CA ALA A 123 -0.08 -21.21 0.71
C ALA A 123 -0.65 -21.75 -0.60
N PHE A 124 -0.04 -22.81 -1.13
CA PHE A 124 -0.62 -23.64 -2.19
C PHE A 124 -0.98 -24.99 -1.60
N ASP A 125 -2.25 -25.39 -1.65
CA ASP A 125 -2.76 -26.64 -1.04
C ASP A 125 -2.30 -26.81 0.42
N GLY A 126 -2.28 -25.70 1.17
CA GLY A 126 -1.80 -25.65 2.57
C GLY A 126 -0.28 -25.64 2.75
N ALA A 127 0.53 -25.78 1.70
CA ALA A 127 1.98 -25.68 1.77
C ALA A 127 2.43 -24.21 1.79
N ALA A 128 2.90 -23.75 2.95
CA ALA A 128 3.34 -22.37 3.18
C ALA A 128 4.61 -22.02 2.40
N ARG A 129 4.64 -20.79 1.87
CA ARG A 129 5.71 -20.20 1.07
C ARG A 129 5.78 -18.70 1.32
N SER A 130 6.92 -18.11 0.97
CA SER A 130 7.13 -16.66 1.07
C SER A 130 7.89 -16.14 -0.13
N GLY A 131 7.59 -14.92 -0.55
CA GLY A 131 8.31 -14.16 -1.56
C GLY A 131 8.61 -12.73 -1.08
N LEU A 132 9.69 -12.16 -1.57
CA LEU A 132 10.03 -10.75 -1.36
C LEU A 132 9.81 -9.96 -2.65
N VAL A 133 9.26 -8.77 -2.49
CA VAL A 133 9.03 -7.79 -3.54
C VAL A 133 9.69 -6.48 -3.14
N TYR A 134 10.68 -6.05 -3.93
CA TYR A 134 11.36 -4.78 -3.75
C TYR A 134 10.60 -3.68 -4.48
N LEU A 135 10.02 -2.74 -3.74
CA LEU A 135 9.20 -1.68 -4.32
C LEU A 135 10.08 -0.56 -4.91
N PRO A 136 9.56 0.19 -5.90
CA PRO A 136 10.19 1.42 -6.34
C PRO A 136 10.17 2.49 -5.24
N ALA A 137 10.82 3.63 -5.52
CA ALA A 137 10.67 4.82 -4.69
C ALA A 137 9.18 5.20 -4.56
N ILE A 138 8.79 5.63 -3.37
CA ILE A 138 7.42 6.04 -3.06
C ILE A 138 7.30 7.54 -3.21
N GLU A 139 6.42 7.94 -4.11
CA GLU A 139 6.05 9.30 -4.42
C GLU A 139 4.67 9.63 -3.82
N ARG A 140 4.48 10.91 -3.51
CA ARG A 140 3.22 11.43 -3.01
C ARG A 140 2.15 11.43 -4.09
N ASN A 141 0.91 11.18 -3.69
CA ASN A 141 -0.27 11.14 -4.56
C ASN A 141 -0.18 10.07 -5.67
N THR A 142 0.47 8.95 -5.37
CA THR A 142 0.73 7.90 -6.36
C THR A 142 0.14 6.58 -5.91
N TYR A 143 -0.51 5.87 -6.82
CA TYR A 143 -1.04 4.54 -6.57
C TYR A 143 -0.08 3.47 -7.11
N TYR A 144 0.36 2.60 -6.21
CA TYR A 144 1.22 1.46 -6.48
C TYR A 144 0.39 0.18 -6.43
N THR A 145 0.22 -0.48 -7.57
CA THR A 145 -0.38 -1.82 -7.62
C THR A 145 0.73 -2.86 -7.67
N VAL A 146 0.66 -3.89 -6.83
CA VAL A 146 1.58 -5.03 -6.84
C VAL A 146 0.80 -6.25 -7.31
N CYS A 147 1.01 -6.64 -8.56
CA CYS A 147 0.30 -7.72 -9.23
C CYS A 147 1.16 -8.98 -9.23
N CYS A 148 0.76 -9.98 -8.44
CA CYS A 148 1.53 -11.20 -8.22
C CYS A 148 0.92 -12.39 -8.96
N ARG A 149 1.63 -12.91 -9.97
CA ARG A 149 1.32 -14.22 -10.54
C ARG A 149 2.10 -15.31 -9.81
N MET A 150 1.40 -16.25 -9.20
CA MET A 150 1.99 -17.31 -8.39
C MET A 150 1.79 -18.68 -9.04
N ASN A 151 2.70 -19.61 -8.78
CA ASN A 151 2.59 -20.99 -9.26
C ASN A 151 2.88 -22.01 -8.16
N ASN A 152 2.53 -23.27 -8.41
CA ASN A 152 2.70 -24.32 -7.43
C ASN A 152 4.18 -24.76 -7.29
N SER A 153 5.09 -24.30 -8.14
CA SER A 153 6.54 -24.47 -7.93
C SER A 153 7.12 -23.51 -6.87
N GLY A 154 6.30 -22.61 -6.33
CA GLY A 154 6.71 -21.59 -5.37
C GLY A 154 7.41 -20.38 -6.01
N LYS A 155 7.38 -20.28 -7.35
CA LYS A 155 7.86 -19.09 -8.05
C LYS A 155 6.74 -18.06 -8.10
N ILE A 156 7.11 -16.84 -7.76
CA ILE A 156 6.28 -15.66 -7.93
C ILE A 156 6.87 -14.82 -9.08
N SER A 157 6.00 -14.25 -9.90
CA SER A 157 6.34 -13.18 -10.84
C SER A 157 5.51 -11.97 -10.46
N VAL A 158 6.15 -10.81 -10.35
CA VAL A 158 5.47 -9.58 -9.95
C VAL A 158 5.62 -8.54 -11.04
N GLU A 159 4.56 -7.78 -11.26
CA GLU A 159 4.63 -6.49 -11.92
C GLU A 159 4.06 -5.45 -10.96
N TYR A 160 4.60 -4.24 -11.02
CA TYR A 160 3.98 -3.12 -10.35
C TYR A 160 3.66 -1.99 -11.33
N THR A 161 2.49 -1.40 -11.17
CA THR A 161 2.08 -0.21 -11.91
C THR A 161 2.08 0.97 -10.97
N VAL A 162 2.64 2.07 -11.46
CA VAL A 162 2.68 3.37 -10.78
C VAL A 162 1.76 4.28 -11.56
N ALA A 163 0.65 4.68 -10.94
CA ALA A 163 -0.36 5.54 -11.54
C ALA A 163 -0.59 6.77 -10.65
N ASP A 164 -1.11 7.85 -11.25
CA ASP A 164 -1.63 8.94 -10.44
C ASP A 164 -2.79 8.43 -9.59
N TRP A 165 -2.85 8.86 -8.34
CA TRP A 165 -3.96 8.50 -7.47
C TRP A 165 -5.12 9.46 -7.72
N ASP A 166 -5.99 9.07 -8.65
CA ASP A 166 -7.25 9.76 -8.94
C ASP A 166 -8.36 9.33 -7.96
N ASP A 167 -9.18 10.29 -7.54
CA ASP A 167 -10.25 10.16 -6.54
C ASP A 167 -11.57 9.67 -7.15
N THR A 168 -11.52 8.83 -8.17
CA THR A 168 -12.74 8.44 -8.90
C THR A 168 -13.76 7.60 -8.10
N ASP A 169 -13.53 7.37 -6.80
CA ASP A 169 -14.60 7.04 -5.85
C ASP A 169 -15.04 8.30 -5.07
N PRO A 170 -16.30 8.76 -5.25
CA PRO A 170 -16.80 9.97 -4.64
C PRO A 170 -16.98 9.75 -3.13
N TRP A 171 -16.08 10.30 -2.32
CA TRP A 171 -16.38 10.63 -0.93
C TRP A 171 -17.12 11.98 -0.85
N ASP A 172 -18.19 12.12 -1.65
CA ASP A 172 -19.05 13.31 -1.68
C ASP A 172 -19.82 13.53 -0.36
N ASP A 173 -19.76 12.56 0.57
CA ASP A 173 -20.54 12.55 1.81
C ASP A 173 -19.69 12.67 3.09
N ILE A 174 -18.53 13.34 3.06
CA ILE A 174 -17.90 13.80 4.33
C ILE A 174 -18.73 14.97 4.86
N GLU A 175 -19.73 14.67 5.69
CA GLU A 175 -20.42 15.66 6.50
C GLU A 175 -19.49 16.10 7.64
N PHE A 176 -18.87 17.27 7.50
CA PHE A 176 -18.00 17.83 8.51
C PHE A 176 -18.86 18.37 9.67
N ASN A 177 -19.16 17.50 10.65
CA ASN A 177 -19.77 17.92 11.91
C ASN A 177 -18.76 18.76 12.70
N TYR A 178 -18.87 20.08 12.59
CA TYR A 178 -18.14 20.98 13.47
C TYR A 178 -18.59 20.74 14.91
N PRO A 179 -17.67 20.47 15.85
CA PRO A 179 -18.03 20.46 17.26
C PRO A 179 -18.58 21.84 17.64
N THR A 180 -19.82 21.87 18.10
CA THR A 180 -20.41 23.05 18.72
C THR A 180 -19.81 23.19 20.11
N TYR A 181 -18.82 24.07 20.25
CA TYR A 181 -18.33 24.46 21.56
C TYR A 181 -19.32 25.44 22.20
N THR A 182 -19.92 25.06 23.31
CA THR A 182 -20.48 26.04 24.25
C THR A 182 -19.29 26.69 24.95
N ASN A 183 -19.07 27.99 24.76
CA ASN A 183 -18.00 28.71 25.43
C ASN A 183 -18.25 28.67 26.95
N PRO A 184 -17.41 28.00 27.76
CA PRO A 184 -17.63 27.89 29.21
C PRO A 184 -17.41 29.22 29.95
N VAL A 185 -17.08 30.30 29.25
CA VAL A 185 -16.81 31.63 29.80
C VAL A 185 -17.96 32.61 29.52
N GLU A 186 -19.16 32.13 29.19
CA GLU A 186 -20.34 33.00 29.24
C GLU A 186 -20.49 33.54 30.69
N PRO A 187 -20.59 34.87 30.89
CA PRO A 187 -20.91 35.41 32.19
C PRO A 187 -22.25 34.81 32.63
N LEU A 188 -22.33 34.34 33.88
CA LEU A 188 -23.60 34.05 34.54
C LEU A 188 -24.59 35.18 34.26
N GLU A 189 -25.81 34.83 33.82
CA GLU A 189 -26.89 35.80 33.60
C GLU A 189 -26.97 36.78 34.78
N GLY A 190 -26.67 38.06 34.50
CA GLY A 190 -26.77 39.14 35.47
C GLY A 190 -25.46 39.81 35.91
N HIS A 191 -24.28 39.38 35.44
CA HIS A 191 -23.04 40.10 35.72
C HIS A 191 -22.51 40.86 34.50
N ALA A 192 -22.84 42.16 34.45
CA ALA A 192 -22.17 43.09 33.56
C ALA A 192 -20.69 43.19 33.92
N MET A 193 -19.81 43.08 32.92
CA MET A 193 -18.40 43.41 33.06
C MET A 193 -18.30 44.92 33.27
N ALA A 194 -17.80 45.34 34.44
CA ALA A 194 -17.48 46.74 34.69
C ALA A 194 -16.26 47.15 33.85
N ASP A 195 -16.31 48.36 33.28
CA ASP A 195 -15.31 48.96 32.39
C ASP A 195 -13.88 48.99 32.95
#